data_AF-A0AAJ1Q633-F1
#
_entry.id   AF-A0AAJ1Q633-F1
#
_cell.length_a   1.000
_cell.length_b   1.000
_cell.length_c   1.000
_cell.angle_alpha   90.00
_cell.angle_beta   90.00
_cell.angle_gamma   90.00
#
_symmetry.space_group_name_H-M   'P 1'
#
loop_
_entity.id
_entity.type
_entity.pdbx_description
1 polymer ?
#
loop_
_entity_poly.entity_id
_entity_poly.type
_entity_poly.pdbx_seq_one_letter_code
_entity_poly.pdbx_strand_id
1 'polypeptide(L)' 'MTYTEIIESVLNSDQTSYSIAKAIGIPVQTIDRYRKGSKIDNMKLYIAEKLVAYYMNKQKNTPTD' A
#
# COMPACT_ATOMS: atom_id res chain seq x y z
N MET A 1 -10.24 5.31 -10.05
CA MET A 1 -9.79 5.12 -8.66
C MET A 1 -9.02 6.36 -8.22
N THR A 2 -9.37 6.92 -7.07
CA THR A 2 -8.63 7.99 -6.39
C THR A 2 -7.39 7.42 -5.69
N TYR A 3 -6.47 8.27 -5.24
CA TYR A 3 -5.30 7.81 -4.48
C TYR A 3 -5.67 7.15 -3.15
N THR A 4 -6.72 7.64 -2.48
CA THR A 4 -7.21 7.03 -1.24
C THR A 4 -7.72 5.62 -1.49
N GLU A 5 -8.53 5.42 -2.53
CA GLU A 5 -9.03 4.08 -2.89
C GLU A 5 -7.89 3.11 -3.27
N ILE A 6 -6.83 3.59 -3.93
CA ILE A 6 -5.64 2.79 -4.23
C ILE A 6 -4.94 2.35 -2.92
N ILE A 7 -4.74 3.29 -2.00
CA ILE A 7 -4.07 3.01 -0.73
C ILE A 7 -4.90 2.00 0.08
N GLU A 8 -6.21 2.19 0.16
CA GLU A 8 -7.12 1.26 0.82
C GLU A 8 -7.09 -0.12 0.18
N SER A 9 -7.07 -0.21 -1.15
CA SER A 9 -6.95 -1.48 -1.87
C SER A 9 -5.67 -2.23 -1.49
N VAL A 10 -4.52 -1.54 -1.40
CA VAL A 10 -3.26 -2.16 -0.98
C VAL A 10 -3.33 -2.60 0.49
N LEU A 11 -3.82 -1.72 1.38
CA LEU A 11 -3.89 -2.00 2.81
C LEU A 11 -4.86 -3.15 3.13
N ASN A 12 -5.98 -3.25 2.43
CA ASN A 12 -7.00 -4.28 2.64
C ASN A 12 -6.81 -5.53 1.78
N SER A 13 -5.73 -5.63 1.02
CA SER A 13 -5.40 -6.82 0.23
C SER A 13 -5.01 -8.02 1.11
N ASP A 14 -5.13 -9.24 0.55
CA ASP A 14 -4.71 -10.50 1.18
C ASP A 14 -3.18 -10.60 1.40
N GLN A 15 -2.43 -9.60 0.96
CA GLN A 15 -0.99 -9.56 1.16
C GLN A 15 -0.63 -9.36 2.63
N THR A 16 0.43 -10.03 3.07
CA THR A 16 0.93 -9.83 4.43
C THR A 16 1.56 -8.44 4.57
N SER A 17 1.44 -7.84 5.76
CA SER A 17 2.07 -6.55 6.05
C SER A 17 3.57 -6.58 5.78
N TYR A 18 4.22 -7.72 6.07
CA TYR A 18 5.62 -7.97 5.75
C TYR A 18 5.91 -7.87 4.25
N SER A 19 5.11 -8.51 3.40
CA SER A 19 5.33 -8.51 1.95
C SER A 19 5.22 -7.11 1.34
N ILE A 20 4.21 -6.32 1.77
CA ILE A 20 4.01 -4.94 1.32
C ILE A 20 5.19 -4.08 1.81
N ALA A 21 5.48 -4.14 3.10
CA ALA A 21 6.53 -3.33 3.72
C ALA A 21 7.93 -3.61 3.14
N LYS A 22 8.24 -4.89 2.86
CA LYS A 22 9.48 -5.29 2.19
C LYS A 22 9.56 -4.75 0.77
N ALA A 23 8.46 -4.84 0.01
CA ALA A 23 8.43 -4.38 -1.38
C ALA A 23 8.62 -2.86 -1.51
N ILE A 24 8.11 -2.08 -0.57
CA ILE A 24 8.20 -0.62 -0.60
C ILE A 24 9.30 -0.04 0.30
N GLY A 25 10.04 -0.89 1.02
CA GLY A 25 11.14 -0.51 1.89
C GLY A 25 10.71 0.40 3.04
N ILE A 26 9.77 -0.06 3.88
CA ILE A 26 9.34 0.62 5.10
C ILE A 26 9.21 -0.37 6.27
N PRO A 27 9.11 0.08 7.53
CA PRO A 27 8.86 -0.81 8.66
C PRO A 27 7.49 -1.50 8.57
N VAL A 28 7.44 -2.81 8.88
CA VAL A 28 6.19 -3.61 8.89
C VAL A 28 5.12 -2.99 9.78
N GLN A 29 5.52 -2.49 10.94
CA GLN A 29 4.67 -1.84 11.93
C GLN A 29 3.91 -0.63 11.35
N THR A 30 4.45 0.02 10.32
CA THR A 30 3.78 1.11 9.63
C THR A 30 2.54 0.61 8.89
N ILE A 31 2.64 -0.52 8.19
CA ILE A 31 1.48 -1.13 7.51
C ILE A 31 0.46 -1.63 8.54
N ASP A 32 0.91 -2.31 9.59
CA ASP A 32 0.02 -2.80 10.65
C ASP A 32 -0.74 -1.66 11.33
N ARG A 33 -0.09 -0.52 11.56
CA ARG A 33 -0.72 0.67 12.13
C ARG A 33 -1.88 1.16 11.25
N TYR A 34 -1.68 1.25 9.94
CA TYR A 34 -2.73 1.70 9.03
C TYR A 34 -3.86 0.66 8.88
N ARG A 35 -3.54 -0.64 8.91
CA ARG A 35 -4.54 -1.72 8.93
C ARG A 35 -5.40 -1.76 10.19
N LYS A 36 -4.84 -1.35 11.33
CA LYS A 36 -5.54 -1.31 12.63
C LYS A 36 -6.42 -0.07 12.82
N GLY A 37 -6.69 0.70 11.77
CA GLY A 37 -7.62 1.83 11.81
C GLY A 37 -6.98 3.20 12.00
N SER A 38 -5.67 3.34 11.76
CA SER A 38 -5.09 4.70 11.64
C SER A 38 -5.59 5.37 10.38
N LYS A 39 -6.07 6.61 10.50
CA LYS A 39 -6.63 7.38 9.37
C LYS A 39 -5.58 7.59 8.27
N ILE A 40 -5.98 7.27 7.03
CA ILE A 40 -5.17 7.51 5.83
C ILE A 40 -4.96 9.01 5.60
N ASP A 41 -5.92 9.86 6.00
CA ASP A 41 -5.80 11.32 5.93
C ASP A 41 -4.57 11.89 6.67
N ASN A 42 -4.10 11.19 7.71
CA ASN A 42 -2.91 11.55 8.48
C ASN A 42 -1.67 10.74 8.06
N MET A 43 -1.70 10.10 6.89
CA MET A 43 -0.57 9.34 6.36
C MET A 43 0.55 10.29 5.93
N LYS A 44 1.80 9.91 6.21
CA LYS A 44 2.95 10.65 5.69
C LYS A 44 2.97 10.51 4.17
N LEU A 45 3.13 11.63 3.47
CA LEU A 45 3.09 11.68 1.99
C LEU A 45 3.99 10.61 1.33
N TYR A 46 5.23 10.46 1.80
CA TYR A 46 6.15 9.46 1.24
C TYR A 46 5.65 8.00 1.37
N ILE A 47 4.82 7.69 2.37
CA ILE A 47 4.21 6.36 2.52
C ILE A 47 3.08 6.20 1.50
N ALA A 48 2.24 7.23 1.34
CA ALA A 48 1.16 7.23 0.36
C ALA A 48 1.70 7.04 -1.05
N GLU A 49 2.72 7.80 -1.44
CA GLU A 49 3.37 7.69 -2.76
C GLU A 49 3.91 6.28 -3.02
N LYS A 50 4.56 5.68 -2.01
CA LYS A 50 5.09 4.31 -2.09
C LYS A 50 4.00 3.25 -2.28
N LEU A 51 2.88 3.37 -1.56
CA LEU A 51 1.75 2.45 -1.68
C LEU A 51 1.07 2.57 -3.06
N VAL A 52 0.92 3.79 -3.56
CA VAL A 52 0.38 4.04 -4.90
C VAL A 52 1.31 3.47 -5.98
N ALA A 53 2.61 3.75 -5.88
CA ALA A 53 3.59 3.20 -6.82
C ALA A 53 3.62 1.67 -6.82
N TYR A 54 3.50 1.06 -5.63
CA TYR A 54 3.42 -0.40 -5.48
C TYR A 54 2.23 -1.00 -6.23
N TYR A 55 1.05 -0.40 -6.08
CA TYR A 55 -0.16 -0.82 -6.79
C TYR A 55 0.01 -0.70 -8.32
N MET A 56 0.49 0.44 -8.79
CA MET A 56 0.65 0.70 -10.23
C MET A 56 1.67 -0.24 -10.88
N ASN A 57 2.77 -0.54 -10.18
CA ASN A 57 3.79 -1.46 -10.68
C ASN A 57 3.30 -2.91 -10.73
N LYS A 58 2.36 -3.30 -9.87
CA LYS A 58 1.74 -4.63 -9.95
C LYS A 58 0.86 -4.77 -11.19
N GLN A 59 0.07 -3.76 -11.53
CA GLN A 59 -0.79 -3.79 -12.73
C GLN A 59 0.00 -3.84 -14.04
N LYS A 60 1.21 -3.27 -14.08
CA LYS A 60 2.08 -3.33 -15.26
C LYS A 60 2.71 -4.71 -15.48
N ASN A 61 2.76 -5.55 -14.45
CA ASN A 61 3.41 -6.86 -14.46
C ASN A 61 2.43 -8.03 -14.45
N THR A 62 1.12 -7.79 -14.48
CA THR A 62 0.14 -8.82 -14.82
C THR A 62 0.21 -9.06 -16.33
N PRO A 63 0.50 -10.29 -16.81
CA PRO A 63 0.42 -10.61 -18.23
C PRO A 63 -0.99 -10.25 -18.73
N THR A 64 -1.05 -9.46 -19.78
CA THR A 64 -2.25 -9.34 -20.60
C THR A 64 -2.46 -10.69 -21.27
N ASP A 65 -3.39 -11.49 -20.77
CA ASP A 65 -4.00 -12.58 -21.55
C ASP A 65 -4.91 -11.99 -22.62
#